data_AF-A0A923Q075-F1
#
_entry.id   AF-A0A923Q075-F1
#
_cell.length_a   1.000
_cell.length_b   1.000
_cell.length_c   1.000
_cell.angle_alpha   90.00
_cell.angle_beta   90.00
_cell.angle_gamma   90.00
#
_symmetry.space_group_name_H-M   'P 1'
#
loop_
_entity.id
_entity.type
_entity.pdbx_description
1 polymer ?
#
loop_
_entity_poly.entity_id
_entity_poly.type
_entity_poly.pdbx_seq_one_letter_code
_entity_poly.pdbx_strand_id
1 'polypeptide(L)'
;MNCSDNADAADDCCLALSYVVCGQIRVARTGDRVGSPIKINADLLYSQVGAVYTAVSIPEVVAILVHELGHHYGKYTHNDLDLIGVRVSMLMQEKMINTPLLPWNAIASASVFNADAFVGFPQVILSVGDEVIDISQAYEQAVHCEVLTLPIPILPIPDLQLVTKAPVGSLLHNVHWEKIKDREDVLKVSIRANVSNNCLYKNDVKFRNNNFQMSIEFDVKKTDTEWKYDPASLKLDQFKTPRWKLIRLPNM
;
A
#
# COMPACT_ATOMS: atom_id res chain seq x y z
N MET A 1 28.90 20.69 35.98
CA MET A 1 27.95 19.70 36.52
C MET A 1 28.41 18.35 36.02
N ASN A 2 28.93 17.51 36.92
CA ASN A 2 29.42 16.17 36.58
C ASN A 2 28.23 15.23 36.49
N CYS A 3 28.05 14.61 35.32
CA CYS A 3 27.16 13.48 35.15
C CYS A 3 27.93 12.21 35.47
N SER A 4 28.04 11.90 36.75
CA SER A 4 28.41 10.56 37.20
C SER A 4 27.34 10.09 38.17
N ASP A 5 26.95 8.82 38.01
CA ASP A 5 26.39 7.95 39.05
C ASP A 5 24.88 7.65 39.04
N ASN A 6 24.14 7.88 37.95
CA ASN A 6 22.82 7.22 37.77
C ASN A 6 22.48 6.97 36.30
N ALA A 7 22.23 5.70 35.95
CA ALA A 7 21.83 5.28 34.60
C ALA A 7 20.50 5.92 34.14
N ASP A 8 19.62 6.24 35.08
CA ASP A 8 18.31 6.87 34.81
C ASP A 8 18.40 8.41 34.66
N ALA A 9 19.55 9.02 34.94
CA ALA A 9 19.80 10.46 34.79
C ALA A 9 20.54 10.81 33.48
N ALA A 10 20.89 9.81 32.67
CA ALA A 10 21.61 10.01 31.41
C ALA A 10 20.70 10.55 30.29
N ASP A 11 19.38 10.32 30.36
CA ASP A 11 18.43 10.75 29.32
C ASP A 11 18.18 12.27 29.32
N ASP A 12 18.41 12.95 30.45
CA ASP A 12 18.08 14.39 30.62
C ASP A 12 19.25 15.33 30.23
N CYS A 13 20.42 14.79 29.87
CA CYS A 13 21.64 15.58 29.66
C CYS A 13 22.12 15.68 28.19
N CYS A 14 21.32 15.22 27.22
CA CYS A 14 21.70 15.23 25.81
C CYS A 14 21.25 16.53 25.11
N LEU A 15 22.10 17.56 25.16
CA LEU A 15 21.97 18.77 24.32
C LEU A 15 22.07 18.38 22.83
N ALA A 16 20.93 18.43 22.14
CA ALA A 16 20.79 17.95 20.77
C ALA A 16 21.18 19.01 19.73
N LEU A 17 22.23 18.75 18.97
CA LEU A 17 22.36 19.21 17.59
C LEU A 17 21.60 18.25 16.66
N SER A 18 21.10 18.75 15.53
CA SER A 18 20.13 18.08 14.66
C SER A 18 20.40 16.59 14.44
N TYR A 19 19.50 15.73 14.92
CA TYR A 19 19.47 14.26 14.80
C TYR A 19 20.54 13.47 15.56
N VAL A 20 21.44 14.10 16.32
CA VAL A 20 22.34 13.40 17.24
C VAL A 20 21.78 13.47 18.65
N VAL A 21 21.34 12.32 19.18
CA VAL A 21 20.87 12.19 20.56
C VAL A 21 21.81 11.22 21.27
N CYS A 22 22.52 11.73 22.27
CA CYS A 22 23.50 10.98 23.06
C CYS A 22 24.62 10.32 22.22
N GLY A 23 25.12 11.04 21.21
CA GLY A 23 26.21 10.56 20.34
C GLY A 23 25.79 9.55 19.27
N GLN A 24 24.50 9.17 19.23
CA GLN A 24 23.94 8.29 18.21
C GLN A 24 23.09 9.11 17.23
N ILE A 25 23.23 8.81 15.94
CA ILE A 25 22.38 9.41 14.90
C ILE A 25 21.03 8.68 14.93
N ARG A 26 19.94 9.43 15.10
CA ARG A 26 18.58 8.87 15.17
C ARG A 26 17.80 9.15 13.89
N VAL A 27 17.00 8.16 13.47
CA VAL A 27 16.14 8.23 12.28
C VAL A 27 15.00 9.21 12.48
N ALA A 28 14.44 9.28 13.70
CA ALA A 28 13.42 10.25 14.04
C ALA A 28 13.64 10.78 15.48
N ARG A 29 12.95 11.88 15.78
CA ARG A 29 12.88 12.46 17.11
C ARG A 29 11.56 13.19 17.28
N THR A 30 10.93 12.99 18.43
CA THR A 30 9.86 13.84 18.91
C THR A 30 10.26 14.76 20.07
N GLY A 31 9.42 15.75 20.38
CA GLY A 31 9.58 16.61 21.55
C GLY A 31 8.94 16.03 22.80
N ASP A 32 9.28 16.58 23.96
CA ASP A 32 8.96 16.00 25.28
C ASP A 32 7.51 16.23 25.75
N ARG A 33 6.61 16.65 24.84
CA ARG A 33 5.21 16.98 25.15
C ARG A 33 4.27 16.39 24.12
N VAL A 34 3.11 15.93 24.57
CA VAL A 34 2.02 15.49 23.68
C VAL A 34 1.70 16.59 22.65
N GLY A 35 1.68 16.21 21.37
CA GLY A 35 1.41 17.11 20.26
C GLY A 35 2.64 17.84 19.73
N SER A 36 3.84 17.55 20.25
CA SER A 36 5.08 18.04 19.64
C SER A 36 5.25 17.46 18.23
N PRO A 37 5.86 18.19 17.29
CA PRO A 37 6.10 17.66 15.96
C PRO A 37 7.12 16.52 16.01
N ILE A 38 6.78 15.40 15.35
CA ILE A 38 7.73 14.32 15.08
C ILE A 38 8.58 14.75 13.88
N LYS A 39 9.90 14.84 14.06
CA LYS A 39 10.86 15.17 13.02
C LYS A 39 11.53 13.89 12.55
N ILE A 40 11.58 13.68 11.24
CA ILE A 40 12.20 12.50 10.63
C ILE A 40 13.39 12.94 9.80
N ASN A 41 14.51 12.24 9.97
CA ASN A 41 15.68 12.39 9.13
C ASN A 41 15.45 11.63 7.82
N ALA A 42 15.14 12.36 6.75
CA ALA A 42 14.89 11.77 5.44
C ALA A 42 16.10 10.96 4.92
N ASP A 43 17.33 11.39 5.21
CA ASP A 43 18.54 10.70 4.73
C ASP A 43 18.68 9.30 5.33
N LEU A 44 18.15 9.10 6.54
CA LEU A 44 18.15 7.79 7.22
C LEU A 44 16.93 6.92 6.87
N LEU A 45 16.00 7.42 6.06
CA LEU A 45 14.94 6.61 5.46
C LEU A 45 15.40 5.89 4.20
N TYR A 46 16.66 6.09 3.78
CA TYR A 46 17.26 5.38 2.66
C TYR A 46 18.51 4.66 3.14
N SER A 47 18.62 3.39 2.78
CA SER A 47 19.81 2.58 3.00
C SER A 47 20.56 2.45 1.69
N GLN A 48 21.88 2.69 1.72
CA GLN A 48 22.72 2.50 0.55
C GLN A 48 23.33 1.11 0.57
N VAL A 49 23.03 0.30 -0.45
CA VAL A 49 23.68 -1.00 -0.68
C VAL A 49 24.45 -0.91 -2.00
N GLY A 50 25.76 -0.65 -1.90
CA GLY A 50 26.61 -0.38 -3.06
C GLY A 50 26.28 0.97 -3.70
N ALA A 51 25.87 0.98 -4.96
CA ALA A 51 25.46 2.18 -5.69
C ALA A 51 23.93 2.42 -5.69
N VAL A 52 23.16 1.55 -5.04
CA VAL A 52 21.69 1.61 -5.03
C VAL A 52 21.20 2.10 -3.68
N TYR A 53 20.30 3.08 -3.72
CA TYR A 53 19.54 3.51 -2.54
C TYR A 53 18.24 2.71 -2.48
N THR A 54 17.96 2.13 -1.31
CA THR A 54 16.73 1.41 -1.02
C THR A 54 16.01 2.13 0.09
N ALA A 55 14.78 2.58 -0.17
CA ALA A 55 13.93 3.19 0.83
C ALA A 55 13.53 2.17 1.92
N VAL A 56 13.41 2.64 3.16
CA VAL A 56 12.82 1.90 4.28
C VAL A 56 11.36 1.57 3.94
N SER A 57 10.92 0.37 4.27
CA SER A 57 9.57 -0.10 3.93
C SER A 57 8.49 0.65 4.72
N ILE A 58 7.26 0.72 4.17
CA ILE A 58 6.13 1.37 4.85
C ILE A 58 5.92 0.82 6.28
N PRO A 59 5.92 -0.51 6.53
CA PRO A 59 5.79 -1.05 7.88
C PRO A 59 6.88 -0.59 8.86
N GLU A 60 8.12 -0.45 8.40
CA GLU A 60 9.23 0.07 9.21
C GLU A 60 9.08 1.56 9.50
N VAL A 61 8.65 2.36 8.53
CA VAL A 61 8.34 3.79 8.76
C VAL A 61 7.23 3.93 9.79
N VAL A 62 6.19 3.10 9.73
CA VAL A 62 5.12 3.10 10.74
C VAL A 62 5.66 2.69 12.11
N ALA A 63 6.56 1.70 12.19
CA ALA A 63 7.20 1.33 13.46
C ALA A 63 7.96 2.50 14.09
N ILE A 64 8.73 3.26 13.29
CA ILE A 64 9.42 4.47 13.73
C ILE A 64 8.41 5.51 14.22
N LEU A 65 7.34 5.76 13.48
CA LEU A 65 6.30 6.70 13.88
C LEU A 65 5.59 6.30 15.17
N VAL A 66 5.31 5.00 15.37
CA VAL A 66 4.71 4.48 16.61
C VAL A 66 5.68 4.62 17.78
N HIS A 67 6.97 4.37 17.57
CA HIS A 67 8.01 4.61 18.58
C HIS A 67 7.98 6.08 19.03
N GLU A 68 8.07 7.01 18.08
CA GLU A 68 8.06 8.44 18.39
C GLU A 68 6.73 8.89 19.00
N LEU A 69 5.61 8.33 18.57
CA LEU A 69 4.31 8.60 19.16
C LEU A 69 4.24 8.10 20.61
N GLY A 70 4.86 6.96 20.92
CA GLY A 70 4.90 6.40 22.26
C GLY A 70 5.54 7.33 23.29
N HIS A 71 6.59 8.06 22.91
CA HIS A 71 7.22 9.10 23.74
C HIS A 71 6.24 10.21 24.16
N HIS A 72 5.18 10.46 23.39
CA HIS A 72 4.15 11.42 23.80
C HIS A 72 3.23 10.88 24.90
N TYR A 73 2.89 9.59 24.90
CA TYR A 73 1.77 9.05 25.69
C TYR A 73 2.18 8.34 26.97
N GLY A 74 3.48 8.25 27.29
CA GLY A 74 3.91 7.67 28.55
C GLY A 74 5.41 7.64 28.75
N LYS A 75 5.82 7.23 29.96
CA LYS A 75 7.21 6.93 30.32
C LYS A 75 7.55 5.51 29.87
N TYR A 76 7.49 5.26 28.57
CA TYR A 76 7.94 4.00 28.00
C TYR A 76 9.45 4.03 27.84
N THR A 77 10.11 2.90 28.07
CA THR A 77 11.54 2.79 27.75
C THR A 77 11.72 2.66 26.24
N HIS A 78 12.89 3.06 25.70
CA HIS A 78 13.19 2.86 24.28
C HIS A 78 13.00 1.41 23.83
N ASN A 79 13.44 0.45 24.65
CA ASN A 79 13.30 -0.99 24.35
C ASN A 79 11.83 -1.41 24.22
N ASP A 80 10.94 -0.89 25.07
CA ASP A 80 9.51 -1.21 25.00
C ASP A 80 8.88 -0.63 23.72
N LEU A 81 9.26 0.59 23.36
CA LEU A 81 8.76 1.26 22.16
C LEU A 81 9.27 0.59 20.87
N ASP A 82 10.53 0.15 20.85
CA ASP A 82 11.08 -0.65 19.75
C ASP A 82 10.33 -1.96 19.59
N LEU A 83 10.06 -2.66 20.70
CA LEU A 83 9.30 -3.91 20.67
C LEU A 83 7.86 -3.70 20.17
N ILE A 84 7.20 -2.61 20.57
CA ILE A 84 5.88 -2.24 20.07
C ILE A 84 5.94 -1.91 18.57
N GLY A 85 6.93 -1.12 18.14
CA GLY A 85 7.14 -0.79 16.73
C GLY A 85 7.32 -2.04 15.86
N VAL A 86 8.16 -2.98 16.29
CA VAL A 86 8.35 -4.27 15.62
C VAL A 86 7.04 -5.04 15.52
N ARG A 87 6.25 -5.13 16.61
CA ARG A 87 4.95 -5.82 16.59
C ARG A 87 3.97 -5.19 15.62
N VAL A 88 3.90 -3.86 15.57
CA VAL A 88 3.03 -3.14 14.61
C VAL A 88 3.47 -3.40 13.19
N SER A 89 4.78 -3.32 12.91
CA SER A 89 5.34 -3.63 11.58
C SER A 89 5.00 -5.05 11.14
N MET A 90 5.16 -6.05 12.01
CA MET A 90 4.80 -7.43 11.71
C MET A 90 3.30 -7.60 11.39
N LEU A 91 2.43 -6.98 12.19
CA LEU A 91 0.97 -7.01 11.96
C LEU A 91 0.58 -6.32 10.65
N MET A 92 1.27 -5.24 10.29
CA MET A 92 1.06 -4.57 9.01
C MET A 92 1.53 -5.43 7.84
N GLN A 93 2.70 -6.05 7.95
CA GLN A 93 3.24 -6.96 6.93
C GLN A 93 2.30 -8.13 6.66
N GLU A 94 1.66 -8.69 7.68
CA GLU A 94 0.67 -9.77 7.51
C GLU A 94 -0.53 -9.36 6.65
N LYS A 95 -0.91 -8.07 6.69
CA LYS A 95 -2.07 -7.52 5.98
C LYS A 95 -1.74 -6.83 4.66
N MET A 96 -0.45 -6.69 4.38
CA MET A 96 0.06 -6.02 3.20
C MET A 96 0.46 -7.04 2.15
N ILE A 97 -0.16 -6.95 0.98
CA ILE A 97 0.23 -7.72 -0.20
C ILE A 97 1.14 -6.82 -1.03
N ASN A 98 2.40 -7.18 -1.17
CA ASN A 98 3.31 -6.49 -2.08
C ASN A 98 3.66 -7.39 -3.27
N THR A 99 3.50 -6.88 -4.49
CA THR A 99 3.82 -7.59 -5.73
C THR A 99 4.70 -6.72 -6.63
N PRO A 100 6.04 -6.93 -6.63
CA PRO A 100 6.91 -6.26 -7.60
C PRO A 100 6.66 -6.81 -9.00
N LEU A 101 6.81 -5.96 -10.02
CA LEU A 101 6.66 -6.33 -11.43
C LEU A 101 7.66 -7.41 -11.84
N LEU A 102 8.92 -7.25 -11.42
CA LEU A 102 9.97 -8.24 -11.60
C LEU A 102 10.70 -8.47 -10.27
N PRO A 103 11.13 -9.71 -9.97
CA PRO A 103 11.81 -10.02 -8.71
C PRO A 103 13.14 -9.28 -8.49
N TRP A 104 13.80 -8.85 -9.57
CA TRP A 104 15.16 -8.31 -9.56
C TRP A 104 15.23 -6.81 -9.89
N ASN A 105 14.10 -6.15 -10.18
CA ASN A 105 14.08 -4.70 -10.37
C ASN A 105 12.81 -4.06 -9.78
N ALA A 106 12.97 -2.86 -9.23
CA ALA A 106 11.89 -2.09 -8.64
C ALA A 106 11.28 -1.09 -9.63
N ILE A 107 11.17 -1.47 -10.93
CA ILE A 107 10.59 -0.56 -11.94
C ILE A 107 9.16 -0.20 -11.56
N ALA A 108 8.37 -1.20 -11.19
CA ALA A 108 7.05 -1.01 -10.66
C ALA A 108 6.74 -2.05 -9.59
N SER A 109 5.96 -1.67 -8.58
CA SER A 109 5.37 -2.59 -7.62
C SER A 109 3.98 -2.13 -7.22
N ALA A 110 3.14 -3.07 -6.78
CA ALA A 110 1.83 -2.76 -6.23
C ALA A 110 1.75 -3.29 -4.80
N SER A 111 1.33 -2.40 -3.91
CA SER A 111 1.17 -2.66 -2.49
C SER A 111 -0.30 -2.46 -2.11
N VAL A 112 -0.90 -3.47 -1.50
CA VAL A 112 -2.31 -3.47 -1.11
C VAL A 112 -2.39 -3.73 0.39
N PHE A 113 -2.99 -2.82 1.13
CA PHE A 113 -3.24 -2.96 2.54
C PHE A 113 -4.74 -3.16 2.79
N ASN A 114 -5.14 -4.37 3.19
CA ASN A 114 -6.53 -4.67 3.52
C ASN A 114 -6.81 -4.32 4.98
N ALA A 115 -7.81 -3.46 5.23
CA ALA A 115 -8.31 -3.23 6.57
C ALA A 115 -9.17 -4.42 7.04
N ASP A 116 -9.08 -4.78 8.33
CA ASP A 116 -9.90 -5.86 8.94
C ASP A 116 -11.39 -5.50 9.09
N ALA A 117 -11.79 -4.32 8.63
CA ALA A 117 -13.14 -3.82 8.82
C ALA A 117 -14.09 -4.32 7.73
N PHE A 118 -15.25 -4.84 8.13
CA PHE A 118 -16.37 -5.11 7.22
C PHE A 118 -16.84 -3.85 6.47
N VAL A 119 -16.56 -2.68 7.03
CA VAL A 119 -16.86 -1.36 6.48
C VAL A 119 -15.53 -0.65 6.30
N GLY A 120 -14.94 -0.78 5.12
CA GLY A 120 -13.60 -0.28 4.83
C GLY A 120 -13.13 -0.73 3.45
N PHE A 121 -12.26 0.06 2.85
CA PHE A 121 -11.64 -0.21 1.56
C PHE A 121 -10.14 -0.43 1.75
N PRO A 122 -9.52 -1.29 0.94
CA PRO A 122 -8.08 -1.43 0.94
C PRO A 122 -7.41 -0.14 0.48
N GLN A 123 -6.24 0.12 1.04
CA GLN A 123 -5.33 1.11 0.48
C GLN A 123 -4.52 0.45 -0.62
N VAL A 124 -4.49 1.06 -1.80
CA VAL A 124 -3.80 0.53 -2.97
C VAL A 124 -2.78 1.55 -3.42
N ILE A 125 -1.50 1.18 -3.27
CA ILE A 125 -0.36 2.03 -3.55
C ILE A 125 0.42 1.40 -4.71
N LEU A 126 0.69 2.18 -5.73
CA LEU A 126 1.62 1.82 -6.79
C LEU A 126 2.95 2.52 -6.52
N SER A 127 4.06 1.82 -6.72
CA SER A 127 5.38 2.44 -6.75
C SER A 127 5.94 2.25 -8.15
N VAL A 128 6.39 3.34 -8.80
CA VAL A 128 6.92 3.33 -10.16
C VAL A 128 8.19 4.17 -10.16
N GLY A 129 9.35 3.52 -10.33
CA GLY A 129 10.64 4.17 -10.07
C GLY A 129 10.66 4.73 -8.64
N ASP A 130 10.86 6.05 -8.53
CA ASP A 130 10.86 6.77 -7.25
C ASP A 130 9.50 7.38 -6.88
N GLU A 131 8.50 7.24 -7.74
CA GLU A 131 7.15 7.77 -7.51
C GLU A 131 6.31 6.79 -6.71
N VAL A 132 5.61 7.30 -5.70
CA VAL A 132 4.61 6.57 -4.92
C VAL A 132 3.24 7.18 -5.22
N ILE A 133 2.34 6.38 -5.74
CA ILE A 133 1.02 6.79 -6.21
C ILE A 133 -0.05 6.07 -5.41
N ASP A 134 -0.87 6.83 -4.69
CA ASP A 134 -2.06 6.31 -4.02
C ASP A 134 -3.24 6.28 -5.00
N ILE A 135 -3.73 5.08 -5.31
CA ILE A 135 -4.90 4.86 -6.18
C ILE A 135 -6.12 4.35 -5.41
N SER A 136 -6.11 4.44 -4.07
CA SER A 136 -7.17 3.93 -3.20
C SER A 136 -8.54 4.54 -3.52
N GLN A 137 -8.58 5.85 -3.80
CA GLN A 137 -9.82 6.53 -4.16
C GLN A 137 -10.36 6.07 -5.52
N ALA A 138 -9.48 5.89 -6.51
CA ALA A 138 -9.87 5.36 -7.82
C ALA A 138 -10.41 3.92 -7.69
N TYR A 139 -9.79 3.13 -6.81
CA TYR A 139 -10.24 1.79 -6.50
C TYR A 139 -11.64 1.79 -5.86
N GLU A 140 -11.88 2.62 -4.84
CA GLU A 140 -13.18 2.75 -4.17
C GLU A 140 -14.29 3.12 -5.16
N GLN A 141 -14.00 3.98 -6.13
CA GLN A 141 -14.94 4.38 -7.17
C GLN A 141 -15.21 3.29 -8.21
N ALA A 142 -14.23 2.43 -8.48
CA ALA A 142 -14.34 1.35 -9.47
C ALA A 142 -15.10 0.12 -8.92
N VAL A 143 -14.98 -0.15 -7.62
CA VAL A 143 -15.64 -1.31 -7.00
C VAL A 143 -17.14 -1.10 -6.84
N HIS A 144 -17.89 -2.17 -7.12
CA HIS A 144 -19.34 -2.11 -7.10
C HIS A 144 -19.98 -3.46 -6.74
N CYS A 145 -21.20 -3.40 -6.22
CA CYS A 145 -22.07 -4.54 -6.02
C CYS A 145 -23.05 -4.64 -7.18
N GLU A 146 -23.04 -5.78 -7.87
CA GLU A 146 -24.05 -6.07 -8.91
C GLU A 146 -25.43 -6.29 -8.27
N VAL A 147 -26.43 -5.58 -8.78
CA VAL A 147 -27.84 -5.78 -8.44
C VAL A 147 -28.55 -6.56 -9.55
N LEU A 148 -28.24 -6.26 -10.81
CA LEU A 148 -28.79 -6.94 -11.97
C LEU A 148 -27.72 -7.11 -13.07
N THR A 149 -27.52 -8.34 -13.53
CA THR A 149 -26.63 -8.69 -14.64
C THR A 149 -27.34 -9.47 -15.73
N LEU A 150 -27.04 -9.12 -16.99
CA LEU A 150 -27.42 -9.89 -18.16
C LEU A 150 -26.22 -10.74 -18.63
N PRO A 151 -26.31 -12.07 -18.59
CA PRO A 151 -25.23 -12.96 -18.99
C PRO A 151 -24.96 -12.87 -20.50
N ILE A 152 -23.71 -12.61 -20.90
CA ILE A 152 -23.27 -12.71 -22.30
C ILE A 152 -22.42 -13.98 -22.45
N PRO A 153 -22.85 -15.00 -23.23
CA PRO A 153 -22.20 -16.31 -23.27
C PRO A 153 -20.87 -16.38 -24.04
N ILE A 154 -20.36 -15.25 -24.52
CA ILE A 154 -19.21 -15.15 -25.43
C ILE A 154 -18.02 -14.53 -24.70
N LEU A 155 -16.86 -15.19 -24.74
CA LEU A 155 -15.57 -14.65 -24.27
C LEU A 155 -14.90 -13.83 -25.39
N PRO A 156 -14.19 -12.73 -25.05
CA PRO A 156 -13.90 -12.22 -23.71
C PRO A 156 -14.92 -11.17 -23.20
N ILE A 157 -16.08 -11.04 -23.84
CA ILE A 157 -17.04 -9.97 -23.57
C ILE A 157 -17.57 -10.11 -22.13
N PRO A 158 -17.46 -9.09 -21.25
CA PRO A 158 -18.01 -9.14 -19.90
C PRO A 158 -19.55 -9.18 -19.91
N ASP A 159 -20.16 -9.66 -18.84
CA ASP A 159 -21.62 -9.61 -18.70
C ASP A 159 -22.08 -8.15 -18.57
N LEU A 160 -23.28 -7.84 -19.09
CA LEU A 160 -23.83 -6.48 -19.01
C LEU A 160 -24.36 -6.22 -17.60
N GLN A 161 -23.74 -5.27 -16.91
CA GLN A 161 -24.16 -4.82 -15.58
C GLN A 161 -25.17 -3.67 -15.75
N LEU A 162 -26.44 -3.96 -15.52
CA LEU A 162 -27.52 -2.99 -15.74
C LEU A 162 -27.77 -2.10 -14.53
N VAL A 163 -27.55 -2.63 -13.32
CA VAL A 163 -27.74 -1.89 -12.07
C VAL A 163 -26.63 -2.28 -11.10
N THR A 164 -25.90 -1.28 -10.64
CA THR A 164 -24.84 -1.42 -9.65
C THR A 164 -25.13 -0.54 -8.43
N LYS A 165 -24.56 -0.92 -7.27
CA LYS A 165 -24.62 -0.15 -6.03
C LYS A 165 -23.21 -0.07 -5.43
N ALA A 166 -22.87 1.05 -4.80
CA ALA A 166 -21.62 1.16 -4.07
C ALA A 166 -21.58 0.14 -2.89
N PRO A 167 -20.45 -0.58 -2.70
CA PRO A 167 -20.26 -1.44 -1.54
C PRO A 167 -20.04 -0.60 -0.27
N VAL A 168 -20.19 -1.22 0.91
CA VAL A 168 -19.79 -0.60 2.19
C VAL A 168 -18.34 -0.88 2.55
N GLY A 169 -17.72 -1.83 1.86
CA GLY A 169 -16.32 -2.16 2.00
C GLY A 169 -15.92 -3.23 0.99
N SER A 170 -14.63 -3.45 0.86
CA SER A 170 -14.10 -4.48 -0.03
C SER A 170 -12.76 -5.01 0.45
N LEU A 171 -12.35 -6.12 -0.13
CA LEU A 171 -11.01 -6.70 0.02
C LEU A 171 -10.43 -6.94 -1.38
N LEU A 172 -9.15 -6.64 -1.52
CA LEU A 172 -8.38 -6.88 -2.74
C LEU A 172 -7.28 -7.91 -2.44
N HIS A 173 -7.33 -9.04 -3.11
CA HIS A 173 -6.44 -10.18 -2.82
C HIS A 173 -6.08 -10.95 -4.10
N ASN A 174 -5.07 -11.82 -4.02
CA ASN A 174 -4.51 -12.54 -5.17
C ASN A 174 -4.03 -11.59 -6.29
N VAL A 175 -3.37 -10.51 -5.89
CA VAL A 175 -2.84 -9.48 -6.78
C VAL A 175 -1.64 -10.04 -7.53
N HIS A 176 -1.64 -9.96 -8.86
CA HIS A 176 -0.56 -10.42 -9.72
C HIS A 176 -0.54 -9.64 -11.05
N TRP A 177 0.60 -9.59 -11.70
CA TRP A 177 0.77 -8.96 -13.01
C TRP A 177 0.29 -9.89 -14.13
N GLU A 178 -0.49 -9.39 -15.09
CA GLU A 178 -1.01 -10.21 -16.22
C GLU A 178 -0.34 -9.86 -17.55
N LYS A 179 -0.32 -8.58 -17.91
CA LYS A 179 0.12 -8.13 -19.24
C LYS A 179 1.13 -7.01 -19.11
N ILE A 180 2.23 -7.19 -19.84
CA ILE A 180 3.29 -6.21 -19.99
C ILE A 180 3.49 -6.04 -21.49
N LYS A 181 3.11 -4.89 -22.03
CA LYS A 181 3.47 -4.53 -23.41
C LYS A 181 4.59 -3.53 -23.34
N ASP A 182 5.76 -4.01 -23.72
CA ASP A 182 6.97 -3.20 -23.77
C ASP A 182 7.11 -2.56 -25.16
N ARG A 183 7.34 -1.26 -25.16
CA ARG A 183 7.86 -0.48 -26.30
C ARG A 183 9.02 0.33 -25.74
N GLU A 184 9.99 0.67 -26.59
CA GLU A 184 11.26 1.31 -26.18
C GLU A 184 11.13 2.42 -25.12
N ASP A 185 10.07 3.23 -25.18
CA ASP A 185 9.82 4.34 -24.25
C ASP A 185 8.54 4.22 -23.40
N VAL A 186 7.72 3.18 -23.60
CA VAL A 186 6.43 3.04 -22.91
C VAL A 186 6.17 1.59 -22.53
N LEU A 187 6.02 1.38 -21.23
CA LEU A 187 5.63 0.11 -20.64
C LEU A 187 4.15 0.16 -20.23
N LYS A 188 3.31 -0.61 -20.91
CA LYS A 188 1.90 -0.77 -20.49
C LYS A 188 1.80 -1.95 -19.55
N VAL A 189 1.34 -1.72 -18.33
CA VAL A 189 1.23 -2.74 -17.30
C VAL A 189 -0.23 -2.95 -16.89
N SER A 190 -0.55 -4.20 -16.57
CA SER A 190 -1.87 -4.59 -16.08
C SER A 190 -1.72 -5.54 -14.90
N ILE A 191 -2.37 -5.17 -13.80
CA ILE A 191 -2.48 -5.98 -12.59
C ILE A 191 -3.86 -6.59 -12.57
N ARG A 192 -3.93 -7.90 -12.30
CA ARG A 192 -5.17 -8.59 -11.96
C ARG A 192 -5.22 -8.93 -10.49
N ALA A 193 -6.41 -8.81 -9.93
CA ALA A 193 -6.68 -9.21 -8.57
C ALA A 193 -8.11 -9.72 -8.46
N ASN A 194 -8.39 -10.50 -7.42
CA ASN A 194 -9.75 -10.85 -7.04
C ASN A 194 -10.28 -9.82 -6.04
N VAL A 195 -11.56 -9.50 -6.15
CA VAL A 195 -12.25 -8.54 -5.27
C VAL A 195 -13.36 -9.25 -4.50
N SER A 196 -13.40 -9.04 -3.20
CA SER A 196 -14.53 -9.44 -2.36
C SER A 196 -15.24 -8.18 -1.86
N ASN A 197 -16.52 -8.00 -2.21
CA ASN A 197 -17.29 -6.81 -1.86
C ASN A 197 -18.28 -7.09 -0.73
N ASN A 198 -18.36 -6.16 0.23
CA ASN A 198 -19.36 -6.13 1.27
C ASN A 198 -20.54 -5.27 0.80
N CYS A 199 -21.68 -5.92 0.57
CA CYS A 199 -22.85 -5.26 0.00
C CYS A 199 -23.97 -5.20 1.04
N LEU A 200 -24.53 -4.01 1.24
CA LEU A 200 -25.75 -3.83 2.04
C LEU A 200 -26.97 -4.33 1.27
N TYR A 201 -27.62 -5.35 1.79
CA TYR A 201 -28.87 -5.88 1.27
C TYR A 201 -29.98 -5.75 2.32
N LYS A 202 -30.97 -4.91 2.03
CA LYS A 202 -31.96 -4.45 3.03
C LYS A 202 -31.24 -3.85 4.25
N ASN A 203 -31.22 -4.53 5.40
CA ASN A 203 -30.62 -4.08 6.65
C ASN A 203 -29.42 -4.94 7.11
N ASP A 204 -29.04 -5.96 6.33
CA ASP A 204 -27.91 -6.83 6.67
C ASP A 204 -26.73 -6.57 5.71
N VAL A 205 -25.52 -6.46 6.27
CA VAL A 205 -24.27 -6.53 5.51
C VAL A 205 -23.99 -8.01 5.27
N LYS A 206 -24.13 -8.48 4.03
CA LYS A 206 -23.70 -9.84 3.68
C LYS A 206 -22.38 -9.76 2.92
N PHE A 207 -21.40 -10.50 3.42
CA PHE A 207 -20.17 -10.79 2.68
C PHE A 207 -20.54 -11.64 1.47
N ARG A 208 -20.39 -11.09 0.27
CA ARG A 208 -20.58 -11.85 -0.97
C ARG A 208 -19.25 -11.97 -1.69
N ASN A 209 -18.64 -13.14 -1.54
CA ASN A 209 -17.52 -13.54 -2.39
C ASN A 209 -18.06 -13.91 -3.79
N ASN A 210 -18.26 -12.90 -4.63
CA ASN A 210 -18.97 -13.03 -5.91
C ASN A 210 -18.05 -13.39 -7.09
N ASN A 211 -16.82 -13.86 -6.84
CA ASN A 211 -15.80 -14.10 -7.87
C ASN A 211 -15.52 -12.87 -8.74
N PHE A 212 -15.60 -11.66 -8.15
CA PHE A 212 -15.21 -10.45 -8.87
C PHE A 212 -13.70 -10.43 -9.07
N GLN A 213 -13.31 -9.90 -10.22
CA GLN A 213 -11.93 -9.61 -10.59
C GLN A 213 -11.81 -8.12 -10.86
N MET A 214 -10.63 -7.58 -10.61
CA MET A 214 -10.26 -6.20 -10.94
C MET A 214 -9.09 -6.24 -11.92
N SER A 215 -9.16 -5.42 -12.96
CA SER A 215 -8.01 -5.03 -13.78
C SER A 215 -7.60 -3.62 -13.36
N ILE A 216 -6.32 -3.44 -13.04
CA ILE A 216 -5.70 -2.13 -12.83
C ILE A 216 -4.68 -1.95 -13.94
N GLU A 217 -4.96 -1.06 -14.88
CA GLU A 217 -4.13 -0.79 -16.05
C GLU A 217 -3.57 0.62 -15.97
N PHE A 218 -2.29 0.75 -16.28
CA PHE A 218 -1.62 2.04 -16.38
C PHE A 218 -0.39 1.94 -17.29
N ASP A 219 0.03 3.08 -17.80
CA ASP A 219 1.22 3.24 -18.60
C ASP A 219 2.34 3.85 -17.75
N VAL A 220 3.55 3.35 -17.96
CA VAL A 220 4.78 3.88 -17.40
C VAL A 220 5.64 4.36 -18.58
N LYS A 221 6.07 5.62 -18.55
CA LYS A 221 6.86 6.24 -19.62
C LYS A 221 8.28 6.46 -19.18
N LYS A 222 9.23 6.18 -20.06
CA LYS A 222 10.63 6.48 -19.82
C LYS A 222 10.89 7.95 -20.14
N THR A 223 11.34 8.72 -19.16
CA THR A 223 11.80 10.09 -19.35
C THR A 223 13.28 10.13 -19.00
N ASP A 224 14.13 10.40 -19.98
CA ASP A 224 15.60 10.29 -19.89
C ASP A 224 16.06 8.88 -19.46
N THR A 225 16.39 8.70 -18.18
CA THR A 225 16.82 7.43 -17.58
C THR A 225 15.83 6.85 -16.57
N GLU A 226 14.76 7.58 -16.26
CA GLU A 226 13.81 7.25 -15.20
C GLU A 226 12.47 6.79 -15.78
N TRP A 227 11.86 5.80 -15.13
CA TRP A 227 10.50 5.39 -15.41
C TRP A 227 9.54 6.22 -14.57
N LYS A 228 8.57 6.87 -15.22
CA LYS A 228 7.56 7.73 -14.57
C LYS A 228 6.16 7.26 -14.90
N TYR A 229 5.27 7.38 -13.92
CA TYR A 229 3.88 7.01 -14.09
C TYR A 229 3.13 8.05 -14.94
N ASP A 230 2.23 7.62 -15.82
CA ASP A 230 1.32 8.51 -16.56
C ASP A 230 -0.06 8.58 -15.88
N PRO A 231 -0.41 9.67 -15.17
CA PRO A 231 -1.67 9.77 -14.44
C PRO A 231 -2.93 9.66 -15.31
N ALA A 232 -2.84 10.05 -16.58
CA ALA A 232 -3.99 9.99 -17.49
C ALA A 232 -4.28 8.57 -18.01
N SER A 233 -3.37 7.62 -17.77
CA SER A 233 -3.47 6.26 -18.27
C SER A 233 -4.19 5.29 -17.34
N LEU A 234 -4.43 5.69 -16.09
CA LEU A 234 -5.00 4.82 -15.06
C LEU A 234 -6.42 4.41 -15.40
N LYS A 235 -6.65 3.09 -15.43
CA LYS A 235 -7.96 2.48 -15.61
C LYS A 235 -8.15 1.36 -14.60
N LEU A 236 -9.26 1.40 -13.88
CA LEU A 236 -9.65 0.37 -12.95
C LEU A 236 -11.02 -0.15 -13.36
N ASP A 237 -11.08 -1.44 -13.69
CA ASP A 237 -12.30 -2.09 -14.13
C ASP A 237 -12.56 -3.33 -13.28
N GLN A 238 -13.69 -3.33 -12.56
CA GLN A 238 -14.20 -4.52 -11.89
C GLN A 238 -15.09 -5.30 -12.86
N PHE A 239 -14.82 -6.60 -13.02
CA PHE A 239 -15.58 -7.49 -13.88
C PHE A 239 -15.75 -8.87 -13.25
N LYS A 240 -16.58 -9.69 -13.88
CA LYS A 240 -16.79 -11.09 -13.50
C LYS A 240 -16.46 -11.97 -14.69
N THR A 241 -15.71 -13.03 -14.44
CA THR A 241 -15.48 -14.10 -15.42
C THR A 241 -16.29 -15.32 -15.01
N PRO A 242 -17.51 -15.51 -15.52
CA PRO A 242 -18.34 -16.63 -15.13
C PRO A 242 -17.75 -17.93 -15.65
N ARG A 243 -17.73 -18.97 -14.81
CA ARG A 243 -17.23 -20.31 -15.19
C ARG A 243 -18.04 -20.99 -16.30
N TRP A 244 -19.26 -20.50 -16.59
CA TRP A 244 -20.18 -21.09 -17.57
C TRP A 244 -20.05 -20.53 -19.00
N LYS A 245 -19.09 -19.63 -19.29
CA LYS A 245 -18.92 -19.12 -20.66
C LYS A 245 -18.34 -20.22 -21.57
N LEU A 246 -19.08 -20.57 -22.61
CA LEU A 246 -18.84 -21.75 -23.46
C LEU A 246 -18.13 -21.44 -24.79
N ILE A 247 -18.11 -20.18 -25.24
CA ILE A 247 -17.63 -19.82 -26.58
C ILE A 247 -16.47 -18.83 -26.47
N ARG A 248 -15.31 -19.16 -27.05
CA ARG A 248 -14.19 -18.23 -27.26
C ARG A 248 -14.22 -17.72 -28.69
N LEU A 249 -14.19 -16.40 -28.86
CA LEU A 249 -13.92 -15.82 -30.18
C LEU A 249 -12.46 -16.10 -30.58
N PRO A 250 -12.18 -16.37 -31.87
CA PRO A 250 -10.81 -16.47 -32.35
C PRO A 250 -10.07 -15.14 -32.10
N ASN A 251 -8.80 -15.23 -31.71
CA ASN A 251 -7.95 -14.06 -31.49
C ASN A 251 -7.86 -13.26 -32.81
N MET A 252 -8.41 -12.04 -32.82
CA MET A 252 -8.21 -11.06 -33.90
C MET A 252 -6.95 -10.25 -33.65
#